data_AF-A0A957H368-F1
#
_entry.id   AF-A0A957H368-F1
#
_cell.length_a   1.000
_cell.length_b   1.000
_cell.length_c   1.000
_cell.angle_alpha   90.00
_cell.angle_beta   90.00
_cell.angle_gamma   90.00
#
_symmetry.space_group_name_H-M   'P 1'
#
loop_
_entity.id
_entity.type
_entity.pdbx_description
1 polymer ?
#
loop_
_entity_poly.entity_id
_entity_poly.type
_entity_poly.pdbx_seq_one_letter_code
_entity_poly.pdbx_strand_id
1 'polypeptide(L)'
;YGPQDMTARGGTIAFNLLDPQGNTFDVLLVETLANQAQISLRTGCFCNPGAGENVFNLTIDDVTACSSDLSSLTFDRYIAALTERTGRNITGAVRVSLGIASNAADVYHFLKFLRTFVDLKSPGFMHAVADHG
;
A
#
# COMPACT_ATOMS: atom_id res chain seq x y z
N TYR A 1 -9.09 5.98 -0.89
CA TYR A 1 -8.60 6.80 -2.04
C TYR A 1 -9.72 7.03 -3.03
N GLY A 2 -9.63 8.09 -3.84
CA GLY A 2 -10.60 8.35 -4.92
C GLY A 2 -11.91 9.03 -4.47
N PRO A 3 -12.97 8.98 -5.30
CA PRO A 3 -14.26 9.61 -5.01
C PRO A 3 -14.86 9.16 -3.68
N GLN A 4 -15.55 10.06 -2.99
CA GLN A 4 -16.16 9.81 -1.67
C GLN A 4 -17.50 9.07 -1.75
N ASP A 5 -18.11 9.01 -2.94
CA ASP A 5 -19.38 8.32 -3.17
C ASP A 5 -19.24 7.21 -4.24
N MET A 6 -20.37 6.56 -4.52
CA MET A 6 -20.47 5.46 -5.48
C MET A 6 -20.84 5.94 -6.89
N THR A 7 -21.02 7.24 -7.10
CA THR A 7 -21.54 7.81 -8.34
C THR A 7 -20.41 7.88 -9.38
N ALA A 8 -20.63 7.26 -10.55
CA ALA A 8 -19.73 7.36 -11.71
C ALA A 8 -18.23 7.07 -11.45
N ARG A 9 -17.89 6.31 -10.39
CA ARG A 9 -16.49 6.07 -9.99
C ARG A 9 -15.75 4.97 -10.78
N GLY A 10 -16.44 4.30 -11.70
CA GLY A 10 -15.90 3.18 -12.48
C GLY A 10 -15.67 1.90 -11.66
N GLY A 11 -15.01 0.91 -12.27
CA GLY A 11 -14.77 -0.42 -11.68
C GLY A 11 -13.47 -0.55 -10.88
N THR A 12 -12.78 0.54 -10.57
CA THR A 12 -11.48 0.50 -9.89
C THR A 12 -11.60 1.00 -8.45
N ILE A 13 -10.98 0.26 -7.52
CA ILE A 13 -10.97 0.58 -6.09
C ILE A 13 -9.53 0.56 -5.63
N ALA A 14 -9.10 1.65 -4.99
CA ALA A 14 -7.78 1.76 -4.37
C ALA A 14 -7.92 1.91 -2.85
N PHE A 15 -7.17 1.11 -2.11
CA PHE A 15 -7.28 1.01 -0.65
C PHE A 15 -5.96 0.51 -0.03
N ASN A 16 -5.89 0.55 1.30
CA ASN A 16 -4.92 -0.18 2.09
C ASN A 16 -5.65 -1.12 3.04
N LEU A 17 -4.99 -2.22 3.42
CA LEU A 17 -5.46 -3.08 4.50
C LEU A 17 -4.87 -2.57 5.82
N LEU A 18 -5.72 -2.54 6.84
CA LEU A 18 -5.35 -2.14 8.19
C LEU A 18 -5.45 -3.36 9.12
N ASP A 19 -4.53 -3.48 10.05
CA ASP A 19 -4.65 -4.42 11.16
C ASP A 19 -5.64 -3.89 12.22
N PRO A 20 -6.01 -4.69 13.25
CA PRO A 20 -6.95 -4.26 14.29
C PRO A 20 -6.48 -3.05 15.12
N GLN A 21 -5.19 -2.69 15.05
CA GLN A 21 -4.63 -1.51 15.71
C GLN A 21 -4.59 -0.28 14.77
N GLY A 22 -5.04 -0.42 13.52
CA GLY A 22 -5.05 0.63 12.52
C GLY A 22 -3.72 0.77 11.75
N ASN A 23 -2.76 -0.14 11.92
CA ASN A 23 -1.52 -0.10 11.16
C ASN A 23 -1.72 -0.68 9.77
N THR A 24 -1.16 0.00 8.77
CA THR A 24 -1.23 -0.45 7.39
C THR A 24 -0.36 -1.69 7.14
N PHE A 25 -0.87 -2.66 6.39
CA PHE A 25 -0.06 -3.73 5.78
C PHE A 25 0.74 -3.20 4.60
N ASP A 26 2.00 -3.65 4.47
CA ASP A 26 2.80 -3.34 3.30
C ASP A 26 2.16 -3.92 2.03
N VAL A 27 2.03 -3.09 0.99
CA VAL A 27 1.37 -3.47 -0.25
C VAL A 27 2.12 -4.57 -0.99
N LEU A 28 3.45 -4.65 -0.87
CA LEU A 28 4.24 -5.73 -1.49
C LEU A 28 3.97 -7.08 -0.84
N LEU A 29 3.79 -7.10 0.49
CA LEU A 29 3.34 -8.29 1.20
C LEU A 29 1.95 -8.73 0.74
N VAL A 30 1.01 -7.78 0.62
CA VAL A 30 -0.34 -8.08 0.14
C VAL A 30 -0.31 -8.61 -1.30
N GLU A 31 0.50 -8.04 -2.19
CA GLU A 31 0.68 -8.52 -3.56
C GLU A 31 1.25 -9.94 -3.59
N THR A 32 2.28 -10.21 -2.79
CA THR A 32 2.91 -11.52 -2.69
C THR A 32 1.91 -12.59 -2.24
N LEU A 33 1.14 -12.31 -1.19
CA LEU A 33 0.13 -13.22 -0.68
C LEU A 33 -1.05 -13.40 -1.66
N ALA A 34 -1.44 -12.34 -2.38
CA ALA A 34 -2.46 -12.41 -3.41
C ALA A 34 -2.01 -13.30 -4.58
N ASN A 35 -0.76 -13.15 -5.03
CA ASN A 35 -0.18 -13.98 -6.08
C ASN A 35 -0.16 -15.47 -5.69
N GLN A 36 0.19 -15.78 -4.43
CA GLN A 36 0.10 -17.15 -3.90
C GLN A 36 -1.34 -17.69 -3.93
N ALA A 37 -2.32 -16.83 -3.67
CA ALA A 37 -3.74 -17.15 -3.78
C ALA A 37 -4.29 -17.12 -5.23
N GLN A 38 -3.42 -16.96 -6.24
CA GLN A 38 -3.79 -16.83 -7.66
C GLN A 38 -4.71 -15.63 -7.95
N ILE A 39 -4.48 -14.52 -7.27
CA ILE A 39 -5.20 -13.25 -7.45
C ILE A 39 -4.21 -12.21 -7.98
N SER A 40 -4.47 -11.69 -9.18
CA SER A 40 -3.68 -10.58 -9.73
C SER A 40 -4.22 -9.24 -9.23
N LEU A 41 -3.41 -8.56 -8.41
CA LEU A 41 -3.66 -7.20 -7.93
C LEU A 41 -2.62 -6.25 -8.53
N ARG A 42 -2.86 -4.95 -8.43
CA ARG A 42 -1.84 -3.94 -8.74
C ARG A 42 -1.45 -3.23 -7.46
N THR A 43 -0.17 -3.18 -7.15
CA THR A 43 0.35 -2.39 -6.04
C THR A 43 1.38 -1.38 -6.53
N GLY A 44 1.68 -0.37 -5.71
CA GLY A 44 2.70 0.62 -6.03
C GLY A 44 2.51 1.95 -5.32
N CYS A 45 3.57 2.76 -5.35
CA CYS A 45 3.58 4.10 -4.78
C CYS A 45 2.84 5.11 -5.67
N PHE A 46 2.46 6.24 -5.08
CA PHE A 46 1.95 7.38 -5.83
C PHE A 46 3.12 8.11 -6.49
N CYS A 47 3.28 7.91 -7.80
CA CYS A 47 4.42 8.44 -8.56
C CYS A 47 4.36 9.95 -8.88
N ASN A 48 3.27 10.63 -8.51
CA ASN A 48 3.13 12.07 -8.70
C ASN A 48 3.64 12.82 -7.46
N PRO A 49 4.59 13.76 -7.60
CA PRO A 49 5.02 14.60 -6.49
C PRO A 49 3.83 15.29 -5.80
N GLY A 50 3.83 15.29 -4.47
CA GLY A 50 2.73 15.83 -3.66
C GLY A 50 1.60 14.82 -3.40
N ALA A 51 1.43 13.77 -4.20
CA ALA A 51 0.34 12.81 -3.98
C ALA A 51 0.62 11.89 -2.79
N GLY A 52 1.85 11.37 -2.68
CA GLY A 52 2.27 10.57 -1.52
C GLY A 52 2.27 11.40 -0.25
N GLU A 53 2.78 12.62 -0.32
CA GLU A 53 2.87 13.57 0.78
C GLU A 53 1.49 13.91 1.34
N ASN A 54 0.51 14.18 0.46
CA ASN A 54 -0.87 14.42 0.88
C ASN A 54 -1.55 13.17 1.43
N VAL A 55 -1.28 11.99 0.87
CA VAL A 55 -1.89 10.74 1.34
C VAL A 55 -1.36 10.36 2.74
N PHE A 56 -0.07 10.55 2.98
CA PHE A 56 0.58 10.19 4.25
C PHE A 56 0.72 11.35 5.23
N ASN A 57 0.13 12.52 4.91
CA ASN A 57 0.23 13.76 5.68
C ASN A 57 1.68 14.10 6.05
N LEU A 58 2.59 14.04 5.07
CA LEU A 58 4.00 14.39 5.23
C LEU A 58 4.16 15.91 5.17
N THR A 59 4.95 16.47 6.08
CA THR A 59 5.31 17.89 6.05
C THR A 59 6.52 18.13 5.14
N ILE A 60 6.75 19.39 4.75
CA ILE A 60 7.97 19.79 4.02
C ILE A 60 9.22 19.44 4.82
N ASP A 61 9.16 19.57 6.15
CA ASP A 61 10.26 19.25 7.05
C ASP A 61 10.56 17.74 7.07
N ASP A 62 9.53 16.90 6.99
CA ASP A 62 9.69 15.44 6.90
C ASP A 62 10.42 15.04 5.62
N VAL A 63 9.95 15.56 4.48
CA VAL A 63 10.52 15.28 3.17
C VAL A 63 11.96 15.79 3.09
N THR A 64 12.20 17.04 3.50
CA THR A 64 13.52 17.68 3.38
C THR A 64 14.58 16.99 4.22
N ALA A 65 14.23 16.62 5.46
CA ALA A 65 15.17 15.95 6.34
C ALA A 65 15.45 14.49 5.95
N CYS A 66 14.53 13.82 5.27
CA CYS A 66 14.72 12.47 4.75
C CYS A 66 15.34 12.42 3.34
N SER A 67 15.50 13.57 2.66
CA SER A 67 16.05 13.67 1.30
C SER A 67 17.35 14.48 1.19
N SER A 68 17.98 14.82 2.32
CA SER A 68 19.15 15.72 2.37
C SER A 68 20.41 15.18 1.68
N ASP A 69 20.56 13.86 1.56
CA ASP A 69 21.64 13.21 0.80
C ASP A 69 21.07 12.39 -0.36
N LEU A 70 20.80 13.06 -1.47
CA LEU A 70 20.27 12.44 -2.69
C LEU A 70 21.25 11.46 -3.35
N SER A 71 22.55 11.53 -3.03
CA SER A 71 23.57 10.72 -3.70
C SER A 71 23.54 9.24 -3.28
N SER A 72 23.02 8.97 -2.08
CA SER A 72 22.88 7.61 -1.53
C SER A 72 21.41 7.17 -1.34
N LEU A 73 20.46 8.03 -1.73
CA LEU A 73 19.04 7.82 -1.44
C LEU A 73 18.42 6.81 -2.41
N THR A 74 18.13 5.61 -1.90
CA THR A 74 17.23 4.66 -2.57
C THR A 74 15.79 4.90 -2.13
N PHE A 75 14.84 4.42 -2.91
CA PHE A 75 13.42 4.49 -2.56
C PHE A 75 13.16 3.82 -1.20
N ASP A 76 13.69 2.62 -0.98
CA ASP A 76 13.47 1.88 0.27
C ASP A 76 14.06 2.61 1.49
N ARG A 77 15.25 3.20 1.34
CA ARG A 77 15.87 4.00 2.42
C ARG A 77 15.07 5.26 2.71
N TYR A 78 14.55 5.91 1.68
CA TYR A 78 13.71 7.09 1.83
C TYR A 78 12.41 6.77 2.57
N ILE A 79 11.73 5.70 2.17
CA ILE A 79 10.48 5.24 2.78
C ILE A 79 10.70 4.79 4.23
N ALA A 80 11.81 4.07 4.51
CA ALA A 80 12.18 3.67 5.86
C ALA A 80 12.43 4.91 6.76
N ALA A 81 13.19 5.90 6.28
CA ALA A 81 13.47 7.12 7.02
C ALA A 81 12.19 7.93 7.32
N LEU A 82 11.28 8.06 6.34
CA LEU A 82 9.99 8.71 6.56
C LEU A 82 9.12 7.93 7.54
N THR A 83 9.13 6.60 7.47
CA THR A 83 8.37 5.73 8.38
C THR A 83 8.87 5.88 9.81
N GLU A 84 10.19 5.84 10.01
CA GLU A 84 10.82 6.05 11.33
C GLU A 84 10.51 7.43 11.89
N ARG A 85 10.65 8.48 11.07
CA ARG A 85 10.43 9.87 11.48
C ARG A 85 8.99 10.15 11.86
N THR A 86 8.05 9.68 11.05
CA THR A 86 6.62 10.03 11.20
C THR A 86 5.85 9.03 12.06
N GLY A 87 6.42 7.86 12.33
CA GLY A 87 5.73 6.74 12.97
C GLY A 87 4.60 6.16 12.12
N ARG A 88 4.53 6.50 10.82
CA ARG A 88 3.50 6.04 9.89
C ARG A 88 4.09 5.08 8.89
N ASN A 89 3.42 3.97 8.62
CA ASN A 89 3.80 3.08 7.52
C ASN A 89 3.55 3.79 6.18
N ILE A 90 4.60 4.37 5.62
CA ILE A 90 4.59 4.96 4.28
C ILE A 90 4.66 3.79 3.30
N THR A 91 3.59 3.54 2.56
CA THR A 91 3.53 2.42 1.62
C THR A 91 2.83 2.86 0.33
N GLY A 92 2.62 1.94 -0.60
CA GLY A 92 1.80 2.21 -1.77
C GLY A 92 0.29 2.11 -1.49
N ALA A 93 -0.46 1.97 -2.57
CA ALA A 93 -1.87 1.57 -2.51
C ALA A 93 -2.05 0.20 -3.18
N VAL A 94 -2.97 -0.61 -2.64
CA VAL A 94 -3.51 -1.76 -3.36
C VAL A 94 -4.61 -1.25 -4.27
N ARG A 95 -4.60 -1.69 -5.53
CA ARG A 95 -5.62 -1.37 -6.52
C ARG A 95 -6.20 -2.64 -7.13
N VAL A 96 -7.53 -2.75 -7.06
CA VAL A 96 -8.32 -3.73 -7.80
C VAL A 96 -9.07 -3.04 -8.94
N SER A 97 -9.16 -3.72 -10.08
CA SER A 97 -9.92 -3.25 -11.23
C SER A 97 -10.83 -4.38 -11.71
N LEU A 98 -12.13 -4.19 -11.56
CA LEU A 98 -13.15 -5.11 -12.07
C LEU A 98 -13.59 -4.65 -13.45
N GLY A 99 -13.80 -5.61 -14.35
CA GLY A 99 -14.23 -5.35 -15.72
C GLY A 99 -14.78 -6.60 -16.39
N ILE A 100 -14.76 -6.63 -17.73
CA ILE A 100 -15.31 -7.74 -18.52
C ILE A 100 -14.65 -9.10 -18.22
N ALA A 101 -13.40 -9.09 -17.74
CA ALA A 101 -12.66 -10.29 -17.37
C ALA A 101 -12.91 -10.76 -15.93
N SER A 102 -13.83 -10.13 -15.19
CA SER A 102 -14.13 -10.45 -13.79
C SER A 102 -15.59 -10.89 -13.63
N ASN A 103 -15.83 -11.87 -12.76
CA ASN A 103 -17.16 -12.35 -12.41
C ASN A 103 -17.37 -12.40 -10.88
N ALA A 104 -18.56 -12.82 -10.45
CA ALA A 104 -18.92 -12.89 -9.04
C ALA A 104 -18.07 -13.89 -8.23
N ALA A 105 -17.62 -14.99 -8.85
CA ALA A 105 -16.75 -15.96 -8.20
C ALA A 105 -15.36 -15.37 -7.93
N ASP A 106 -14.82 -14.58 -8.86
CA ASP A 106 -13.55 -13.87 -8.67
C ASP A 106 -13.65 -12.89 -7.49
N VAL A 107 -14.75 -12.13 -7.42
CA VAL A 107 -15.01 -11.22 -6.30
C VAL A 107 -15.11 -11.99 -4.99
N TYR A 108 -15.80 -13.13 -4.96
CA TYR A 108 -15.91 -13.94 -3.76
C TYR A 108 -14.58 -14.55 -3.33
N HIS A 109 -13.77 -15.01 -4.28
CA HIS A 109 -12.41 -15.50 -4.01
C HIS A 109 -11.53 -14.40 -3.41
N PHE A 110 -11.59 -13.20 -3.98
CA PHE A 110 -10.90 -12.03 -3.44
C PHE A 110 -11.39 -11.65 -2.03
N LEU A 111 -12.70 -11.69 -1.76
CA LEU A 111 -13.23 -11.44 -0.41
C LEU A 111 -12.77 -12.49 0.61
N LYS A 112 -12.66 -13.76 0.22
CA LYS A 112 -12.07 -14.80 1.09
C LYS A 112 -10.60 -14.51 1.39
N PHE A 113 -9.84 -14.08 0.39
CA PHE A 113 -8.46 -13.64 0.58
C PHE A 113 -8.39 -12.47 1.56
N LEU A 114 -9.20 -11.42 1.39
CA LEU A 114 -9.20 -10.29 2.33
C LEU A 114 -9.54 -10.69 3.78
N ARG A 115 -10.41 -11.69 3.97
CA ARG A 115 -10.77 -12.19 5.30
C ARG A 115 -9.59 -12.79 6.07
N THR A 116 -8.52 -13.23 5.39
CA THR A 116 -7.34 -13.76 6.08
C THR A 116 -6.59 -12.68 6.84
N PHE A 117 -6.82 -11.39 6.56
CA PHE A 117 -6.14 -10.27 7.21
C PHE A 117 -6.87 -9.70 8.43
N VAL A 118 -8.14 -10.06 8.64
CA VAL A 118 -9.04 -9.38 9.60
C VAL A 118 -8.47 -9.36 11.03
N ASP A 119 -7.86 -10.46 11.46
CA ASP A 119 -7.29 -10.61 12.81
C ASP A 119 -5.76 -10.63 12.81
N LEU A 120 -5.13 -10.39 11.65
CA LEU A 120 -3.67 -10.39 11.55
C LEU A 120 -3.10 -9.05 11.97
N LYS A 121 -1.97 -9.11 12.68
CA LYS A 121 -1.15 -7.94 12.96
C LYS A 121 -0.29 -7.60 11.75
N SER A 122 -0.20 -6.32 11.39
CA SER A 122 0.72 -5.89 10.35
C SER A 122 2.17 -6.09 10.82
N PRO A 123 3.04 -6.75 10.03
CA PRO A 123 4.46 -6.86 10.35
C PRO A 123 5.21 -5.51 10.29
N GLY A 124 4.56 -4.46 9.78
CA GLY A 124 5.21 -3.19 9.44
C GLY A 124 6.07 -3.28 8.17
N PHE A 125 6.60 -2.15 7.72
CA PHE A 125 7.40 -2.06 6.49
C PHE A 125 8.74 -2.82 6.58
N MET A 126 9.26 -3.06 7.79
CA MET A 126 10.64 -3.53 8.00
C MET A 126 10.90 -5.01 7.72
N HIS A 127 9.89 -5.84 7.41
CA HIS A 127 10.12 -7.27 7.16
C HIS A 127 10.23 -7.66 5.68
N ALA A 128 9.89 -6.78 4.73
CA ALA A 128 9.98 -7.10 3.30
C ALA A 128 11.41 -6.93 2.72
N VAL A 129 12.30 -6.23 3.42
CA VAL A 129 13.64 -5.87 2.92
C VAL A 129 14.74 -6.82 3.43
N ALA A 130 14.42 -7.78 4.31
CA ALA A 130 15.42 -8.65 4.94
C ALA A 130 15.88 -9.85 4.09
N ASP A 131 15.25 -10.13 2.94
CA ASP A 131 15.47 -11.38 2.17
C ASP A 131 16.18 -11.19 0.80
N HIS A 132 16.90 -10.09 0.59
CA HIS A 132 17.73 -9.88 -0.60
C HIS A 132 19.21 -9.65 -0.28
N GLY A 133 19.78 -10.56 0.53
CA GLY A 133 21.22 -10.73 0.74
C GLY A 133 21.80 -11.88 -0.07
#